data_AF-A0A7Y3F2F8-F1
#
_entry.id   AF-A0A7Y3F2F8-F1
#
_cell.length_a   1.000
_cell.length_b   1.000
_cell.length_c   1.000
_cell.angle_alpha   90.00
_cell.angle_beta   90.00
_cell.angle_gamma   90.00
#
_symmetry.space_group_name_H-M   'P 1'
#
loop_
_entity.id
_entity.type
_entity.pdbx_description
1 polymer ?
#
loop_
_entity_poly.entity_id
_entity_poly.type
_entity_poly.pdbx_seq_one_letter_code
_entity_poly.pdbx_strand_id
1 'polypeptide(L)'
;MTRKFTSFLLVGMMFLTLNSSCNAIKNSNKTQRGAAIGGAGGAVVGGLIGGNIGGALIGAAIGGVAGGLIGNNMDKQAQKIENEIPGADVKRVGEGIHIIFDDKSGVNFAFDSSDLTAEAKSNLDKVAELFNEFPDTNLMIQGYTD
;
A
#
# COMPACT_ATOMS: atom_id res chain seq x y z
N MET A 1 11.97 -19.82 -39.82
CA MET A 1 12.60 -20.21 -38.53
C MET A 1 13.13 -19.01 -37.74
N THR A 2 13.59 -17.94 -38.40
CA THR A 2 14.17 -16.73 -37.78
C THR A 2 13.21 -15.88 -36.95
N ARG A 3 11.93 -15.72 -37.34
CA ARG A 3 10.91 -14.93 -36.58
C ARG A 3 10.58 -15.47 -35.19
N LYS A 4 10.63 -16.80 -34.98
CA LYS A 4 10.38 -17.42 -33.67
C LYS A 4 11.58 -17.26 -32.74
N PHE A 5 12.79 -17.31 -33.30
CA PHE A 5 14.04 -17.13 -32.57
C PHE A 5 14.27 -15.67 -32.15
N THR A 6 13.96 -14.70 -33.02
CA THR A 6 13.99 -13.27 -32.66
C THR A 6 12.94 -12.89 -31.63
N SER A 7 11.74 -13.49 -31.68
CA SER A 7 10.70 -13.28 -30.65
C SER A 7 11.10 -13.87 -29.29
N PHE A 8 11.76 -15.04 -29.26
CA PHE A 8 12.27 -15.63 -28.01
C PHE A 8 13.41 -14.81 -27.41
N LEU A 9 14.26 -14.21 -28.25
CA LEU A 9 15.37 -13.36 -27.82
C LEU A 9 14.87 -12.01 -27.26
N LEU A 10 13.82 -11.43 -27.84
CA LEU A 10 13.15 -10.22 -27.32
C LEU A 10 12.45 -10.46 -25.98
N VAL A 11 11.74 -11.59 -25.84
CA VAL A 11 11.10 -11.97 -24.55
C VAL A 11 12.15 -12.24 -23.48
N GLY A 12 13.26 -12.91 -23.82
CA GLY A 12 14.38 -13.13 -22.90
C GLY A 12 15.04 -11.82 -22.44
N MET A 13 15.20 -10.85 -23.34
CA MET A 13 15.78 -9.54 -23.02
C MET A 13 14.84 -8.66 -22.18
N MET A 14 13.52 -8.77 -22.38
CA MET A 14 12.51 -8.12 -21.52
C MET A 14 12.46 -8.73 -20.11
N PHE A 15 12.65 -10.05 -19.97
CA PHE A 15 12.80 -10.69 -18.65
C PHE A 15 14.07 -10.25 -17.92
N LEU A 16 15.18 -10.03 -18.64
CA LEU A 16 16.43 -9.51 -18.07
C LEU A 16 16.30 -8.07 -17.56
N THR A 17 15.54 -7.20 -18.23
CA THR A 17 15.32 -5.80 -17.79
C THR A 17 14.28 -5.67 -16.66
N LEU A 18 13.35 -6.62 -16.54
CA LEU A 18 12.39 -6.69 -15.43
C LEU A 18 13.08 -6.96 -14.09
N ASN A 19 14.15 -7.75 -14.06
CA ASN A 19 14.90 -8.05 -12.83
C ASN A 19 15.57 -6.79 -12.24
N SER A 20 16.12 -5.91 -13.08
CA SER A 20 16.70 -4.63 -12.64
C SER A 20 15.61 -3.60 -12.25
N SER A 21 14.45 -3.65 -12.90
CA SER A 21 13.33 -2.74 -12.62
C SER A 21 12.68 -2.99 -11.25
N CYS A 22 12.68 -4.23 -10.76
CA CYS A 22 12.15 -4.53 -9.43
C CYS A 22 12.88 -3.76 -8.31
N ASN A 23 14.20 -3.57 -8.43
CA ASN A 23 14.95 -2.76 -7.46
C ASN A 23 14.67 -1.25 -7.62
N ALA A 24 14.49 -0.78 -8.85
CA ALA A 24 14.11 0.62 -9.09
C ALA A 24 12.72 0.95 -8.52
N ILE A 25 11.75 0.05 -8.66
CA ILE A 25 10.41 0.23 -8.07
C ILE A 25 10.46 0.16 -6.54
N LYS A 26 11.26 -0.75 -5.96
CA LYS A 26 11.44 -0.83 -4.50
C LYS A 26 12.07 0.43 -3.90
N ASN A 27 12.96 1.10 -4.65
CA ASN A 27 13.66 2.31 -4.22
C ASN A 27 12.95 3.62 -4.64
N SER A 28 11.79 3.54 -5.28
CA SER A 28 11.00 4.70 -5.70
C SER A 28 10.08 5.20 -4.57
N ASN A 29 9.63 6.45 -4.66
CA ASN A 29 8.62 6.95 -3.71
C ASN A 29 7.31 6.16 -3.89
N LYS A 30 6.50 6.04 -2.83
CA LYS A 30 5.32 5.17 -2.75
C LYS A 30 4.27 5.50 -3.81
N THR A 31 4.08 6.77 -4.14
CA THR A 31 3.23 7.21 -5.28
C THR A 31 3.75 6.67 -6.62
N GLN A 32 5.06 6.73 -6.86
CA GLN A 32 5.66 6.21 -8.10
C GLN A 32 5.58 4.69 -8.15
N ARG A 33 5.79 4.02 -7.01
CA ARG A 33 5.62 2.59 -6.88
C ARG A 33 4.18 2.16 -7.17
N GLY A 34 3.20 2.84 -6.58
CA GLY A 34 1.78 2.58 -6.84
C GLY A 34 1.43 2.79 -8.32
N ALA A 35 1.92 3.88 -8.93
CA ALA A 35 1.70 4.15 -10.34
C ALA A 35 2.38 3.11 -11.26
N ALA A 36 3.59 2.66 -10.92
CA ALA A 36 4.29 1.64 -11.70
C ALA A 36 3.60 0.27 -11.60
N ILE A 37 3.20 -0.15 -10.40
CA ILE A 37 2.50 -1.43 -10.17
C ILE A 37 1.11 -1.39 -10.81
N GLY A 38 0.34 -0.33 -10.55
CA GLY A 38 -0.98 -0.14 -11.12
C GLY A 38 -0.94 -0.03 -12.64
N GLY A 39 0.06 0.65 -13.20
CA GLY A 39 0.25 0.76 -14.65
C GLY A 39 0.62 -0.57 -15.29
N ALA A 40 1.54 -1.32 -14.70
CA ALA A 40 1.90 -2.64 -15.20
C ALA A 40 0.71 -3.62 -15.13
N GLY A 41 0.01 -3.67 -13.98
CA GLY A 41 -1.17 -4.52 -13.81
C GLY A 41 -2.31 -4.13 -14.74
N GLY A 42 -2.57 -2.83 -14.87
CA GLY A 42 -3.57 -2.28 -15.78
C GLY A 42 -3.25 -2.56 -17.24
N ALA A 43 -1.97 -2.53 -17.64
CA ALA A 43 -1.55 -2.87 -19.00
C ALA A 43 -1.85 -4.33 -19.35
N VAL A 44 -1.57 -5.25 -18.42
CA VAL A 44 -1.83 -6.68 -18.62
C VAL A 44 -3.34 -6.92 -18.75
N VAL A 45 -4.14 -6.42 -17.80
CA VAL A 45 -5.59 -6.61 -17.82
C VAL A 45 -6.21 -5.94 -19.04
N GLY A 46 -5.83 -4.69 -19.34
CA GLY A 46 -6.35 -3.94 -20.47
C GLY A 46 -5.96 -4.53 -21.83
N GLY A 47 -4.76 -5.10 -21.94
CA GLY A 47 -4.32 -5.80 -23.16
C GLY A 47 -5.07 -7.12 -23.38
N LEU A 48 -5.37 -7.85 -22.31
CA LEU A 48 -6.17 -9.08 -22.38
C LEU A 48 -7.62 -8.81 -22.77
N ILE A 49 -8.24 -7.79 -22.17
CA ILE A 49 -9.63 -7.42 -22.45
C ILE A 49 -9.77 -6.76 -23.84
N GLY A 50 -8.87 -5.84 -24.17
CA GLY A 50 -8.92 -5.09 -25.44
C GLY A 50 -8.36 -5.86 -26.64
N GLY A 51 -7.63 -6.95 -26.43
CA GLY A 51 -7.03 -7.77 -27.48
C GLY A 51 -6.00 -7.03 -28.34
N ASN A 52 -5.58 -5.83 -27.95
CA ASN A 52 -4.69 -4.97 -28.72
C ASN A 52 -3.81 -4.08 -27.83
N ILE A 53 -2.83 -3.42 -28.44
CA ILE A 53 -1.92 -2.49 -27.76
C ILE A 53 -2.68 -1.29 -27.19
N GLY A 54 -3.76 -0.85 -27.85
CA GLY A 54 -4.58 0.27 -27.37
C GLY A 54 -5.20 -0.01 -25.99
N GLY A 55 -5.75 -1.21 -25.79
CA GLY A 55 -6.31 -1.66 -24.52
C GLY A 55 -5.24 -1.75 -23.44
N ALA A 56 -4.04 -2.24 -23.78
CA ALA A 56 -2.91 -2.26 -22.85
C ALA A 56 -2.48 -0.84 -22.45
N LEU A 57 -2.37 0.10 -23.37
CA LEU A 57 -1.98 1.48 -23.06
C LEU A 57 -3.04 2.22 -22.22
N ILE A 58 -4.32 2.06 -22.55
CA ILE A 58 -5.42 2.66 -21.78
C ILE A 58 -5.47 2.05 -20.38
N GLY A 59 -5.36 0.72 -20.28
CA GLY A 59 -5.30 0.04 -18.99
C GLY A 59 -4.10 0.47 -18.15
N ALA A 60 -2.93 0.66 -18.78
CA ALA A 60 -1.73 1.16 -18.11
C ALA A 60 -1.90 2.59 -17.59
N ALA A 61 -2.49 3.46 -18.39
CA ALA A 61 -2.74 4.85 -17.99
C ALA A 61 -3.71 4.92 -16.81
N ILE A 62 -4.84 4.22 -16.89
CA ILE A 62 -5.86 4.19 -15.83
C ILE A 62 -5.27 3.56 -14.56
N GLY A 63 -4.65 2.39 -14.69
CA GLY A 63 -4.06 1.68 -13.56
C GLY A 63 -2.92 2.46 -12.91
N GLY A 64 -2.10 3.15 -13.71
CA GLY A 64 -1.00 3.96 -13.20
C GLY A 64 -1.47 5.22 -12.47
N VAL A 65 -2.48 5.91 -13.02
CA VAL A 65 -3.09 7.05 -12.32
C VAL A 65 -3.75 6.59 -11.02
N ALA A 66 -4.57 5.54 -11.08
CA ALA A 66 -5.24 5.00 -9.89
C ALA A 66 -4.24 4.57 -8.81
N GLY A 67 -3.22 3.80 -9.17
CA GLY A 67 -2.19 3.35 -8.23
C GLY A 67 -1.38 4.50 -7.62
N GLY A 68 -1.10 5.56 -8.40
CA GLY A 68 -0.47 6.77 -7.90
C GLY A 68 -1.35 7.53 -6.90
N LEU A 69 -2.64 7.69 -7.20
CA LEU A 69 -3.60 8.36 -6.32
C LEU A 69 -3.77 7.61 -5.00
N ILE A 70 -3.89 6.27 -5.05
CA ILE A 70 -3.98 5.42 -3.87
C ILE A 70 -2.73 5.60 -3.00
N GLY A 71 -1.53 5.49 -3.58
CA GLY A 71 -0.27 5.65 -2.84
C GLY A 71 -0.18 7.00 -2.11
N ASN A 72 -0.58 8.08 -2.78
CA ASN A 72 -0.61 9.43 -2.20
C ASN A 72 -1.65 9.58 -1.08
N ASN A 73 -2.85 9.02 -1.24
CA ASN A 73 -3.87 9.05 -0.19
C ASN A 73 -3.43 8.28 1.06
N MET A 74 -2.81 7.10 0.89
CA MET A 74 -2.28 6.34 2.01
C MET A 74 -1.15 7.08 2.74
N ASP A 75 -0.33 7.85 2.03
CA ASP A 75 0.72 8.67 2.66
C ASP A 75 0.13 9.78 3.53
N LYS A 76 -0.94 10.43 3.06
CA LYS A 76 -1.69 11.41 3.87
C LYS A 76 -2.30 10.77 5.11
N GLN A 77 -2.89 9.58 4.97
CA GLN A 77 -3.45 8.83 6.09
C GLN A 77 -2.38 8.51 7.13
N ALA A 78 -1.23 7.96 6.71
CA ALA A 78 -0.12 7.66 7.61
C ALA A 78 0.38 8.91 8.34
N GLN A 79 0.52 10.03 7.63
CA GLN A 79 0.94 11.29 8.22
C GLN A 79 -0.08 11.83 9.23
N LYS A 80 -1.39 11.73 8.94
CA LYS A 80 -2.42 12.12 9.90
C LYS A 80 -2.40 11.25 11.14
N ILE A 81 -2.26 9.93 10.99
CA ILE A 81 -2.15 9.00 12.11
C ILE A 81 -0.98 9.41 13.02
N GLU A 82 0.19 9.67 12.45
CA GLU A 82 1.39 10.06 13.19
C GLU A 82 1.23 11.39 13.94
N ASN A 83 0.44 12.32 13.40
CA ASN A 83 0.22 13.63 14.01
C ASN A 83 -0.91 13.66 15.05
N GLU A 84 -1.98 12.89 14.82
CA GLU A 84 -3.22 12.98 15.58
C GLU A 84 -3.35 11.89 16.66
N ILE A 85 -2.63 10.78 16.51
CA ILE A 85 -2.66 9.65 17.45
C ILE A 85 -1.37 9.68 18.29
N PRO A 86 -1.42 10.23 19.52
CA PRO A 86 -0.24 10.34 20.36
C PRO A 86 0.29 8.95 20.71
N GLY A 87 1.60 8.77 20.58
CA GLY A 87 2.29 7.54 20.97
C GLY A 87 2.14 6.36 20.02
N ALA A 88 1.50 6.55 18.86
CA ALA A 88 1.50 5.55 17.80
C ALA A 88 2.81 5.59 17.00
N ASP A 89 3.48 4.44 16.87
CA ASP A 89 4.56 4.25 15.90
C ASP A 89 3.97 3.78 14.57
N VAL A 90 4.06 4.64 13.55
CA VAL A 90 3.42 4.42 12.25
C VAL A 90 4.45 3.92 11.24
N LYS A 91 4.28 2.68 10.78
CA LYS A 91 5.17 2.04 9.81
C LYS A 91 4.45 1.70 8.52
N ARG A 92 5.07 2.05 7.40
CA ARG A 92 4.61 1.60 6.08
C ARG A 92 5.22 0.25 5.77
N VAL A 93 4.38 -0.78 5.68
CA VAL A 93 4.79 -2.15 5.38
C VAL A 93 4.09 -2.61 4.12
N GLY A 94 4.85 -2.80 3.04
CA GLY A 94 4.29 -3.13 1.73
C GLY A 94 3.31 -2.05 1.24
N GLU A 95 2.06 -2.45 1.02
CA GLU A 95 0.94 -1.57 0.65
C GLU A 95 0.05 -1.21 1.84
N GLY A 96 0.43 -1.57 3.08
CA GLY A 96 -0.33 -1.29 4.29
C GLY A 96 0.30 -0.24 5.20
N ILE A 97 -0.46 0.15 6.22
CA ILE A 97 -0.03 0.99 7.34
C ILE A 97 -0.14 0.15 8.60
N HIS A 98 0.98 -0.05 9.28
CA HIS A 98 1.04 -0.67 10.59
C HIS A 98 1.07 0.44 11.63
N ILE A 99 0.13 0.39 12.56
CA ILE A 99 0.07 1.29 13.72
C ILE A 99 0.42 0.46 14.93
N ILE A 100 1.52 0.80 15.59
CA ILE A 100 2.02 0.06 16.74
C ILE A 100 1.79 0.92 17.97
N PHE A 101 1.03 0.35 18.91
CA PHE A 101 0.80 0.90 20.23
C PHE A 101 1.70 0.14 21.21
N ASP A 102 2.76 0.79 21.69
CA ASP A 102 3.65 0.22 22.70
C ASP A 102 3.23 0.64 24.13
N ASP A 103 3.96 0.20 25.16
CA ASP A 103 3.66 0.51 26.56
C ASP A 103 3.61 2.03 26.87
N LYS A 104 4.20 2.85 25.99
CA LYS A 104 4.26 4.32 26.12
C LYS A 104 3.16 5.01 25.34
N SER A 105 2.41 4.27 24.52
CA SER A 105 1.36 4.80 23.65
C SER A 105 0.06 5.17 24.38
N GLY A 106 -0.06 4.81 25.65
CA GLY A 106 -1.25 5.10 26.48
C GLY A 106 -2.47 4.23 26.16
N VAL A 107 -2.33 3.22 25.29
CA VAL A 107 -3.38 2.22 25.03
C VAL A 107 -3.16 0.99 25.91
N ASN A 108 -3.55 1.13 27.17
CA ASN A 108 -3.35 0.12 28.21
C ASN A 108 -4.68 -0.47 28.71
N PHE A 109 -4.60 -1.68 29.26
CA PHE A 109 -5.68 -2.31 30.00
C PHE A 109 -5.58 -2.00 31.50
N ALA A 110 -6.69 -2.07 32.22
CA ALA A 110 -6.73 -1.98 33.66
C ALA A 110 -6.02 -3.19 34.31
N PHE A 111 -5.51 -3.01 35.53
CA PHE A 111 -4.79 -4.06 36.24
C PHE A 111 -5.66 -5.31 36.42
N ASP A 112 -5.12 -6.47 36.04
CA ASP A 112 -5.80 -7.78 36.10
C ASP A 112 -7.17 -7.80 35.39
N SER A 113 -7.31 -7.03 34.30
CA SER A 113 -8.56 -6.90 33.55
C SER A 113 -8.32 -6.77 32.05
N SER A 114 -9.32 -7.16 31.26
CA SER A 114 -9.39 -6.91 29.81
C SER A 114 -10.03 -5.57 29.46
N ASP A 115 -10.40 -4.76 30.46
CA ASP A 115 -10.98 -3.45 30.25
C ASP A 115 -9.93 -2.40 29.91
N LEU A 116 -10.21 -1.58 28.92
CA LEU A 116 -9.37 -0.43 28.58
C LEU A 116 -9.45 0.65 29.67
N THR A 117 -8.32 1.30 29.94
CA THR A 117 -8.30 2.50 30.80
C THR A 117 -9.08 3.66 30.16
N ALA A 118 -9.49 4.64 30.96
CA ALA A 118 -10.19 5.83 30.43
C ALA A 118 -9.34 6.61 29.42
N GLU A 119 -8.03 6.67 29.66
CA GLU A 119 -7.06 7.26 28.73
C GLU A 119 -6.96 6.47 27.42
N ALA A 120 -6.88 5.14 27.51
CA ALA A 120 -6.84 4.28 26.33
C ALA A 120 -8.09 4.43 25.46
N LYS A 121 -9.28 4.52 26.09
CA LYS A 121 -10.55 4.78 25.37
C LYS A 121 -10.50 6.12 24.63
N SER A 122 -10.09 7.20 25.32
CA SER A 122 -9.97 8.54 24.71
C SER A 122 -8.97 8.57 23.54
N ASN A 123 -7.85 7.85 23.65
CA ASN A 123 -6.88 7.75 22.56
C ASN A 123 -7.43 6.94 21.38
N LEU A 124 -8.11 5.83 21.64
CA LEU A 124 -8.75 5.02 20.60
C LEU A 124 -9.95 5.71 19.95
N ASP A 125 -10.64 6.60 20.64
CA ASP A 125 -11.72 7.42 20.07
C ASP A 125 -11.17 8.34 18.96
N LYS A 126 -9.98 8.94 19.15
CA LYS A 126 -9.29 9.71 18.09
C LYS A 126 -8.91 8.84 16.90
N VAL A 127 -8.48 7.61 17.17
CA VAL A 127 -8.19 6.63 16.11
C VAL A 127 -9.45 6.32 15.31
N ALA A 128 -10.59 6.13 15.98
CA ALA A 128 -11.88 5.88 15.34
C ALA A 128 -12.34 7.08 14.51
N GLU A 129 -12.21 8.31 15.02
CA GLU A 129 -12.50 9.54 14.27
C GLU A 129 -11.68 9.64 12.99
N LEU A 130 -10.38 9.40 13.07
CA LEU A 130 -9.49 9.43 11.90
C LEU A 130 -9.89 8.38 10.86
N PHE A 131 -10.27 7.17 11.27
CA PHE A 131 -10.71 6.15 10.31
C PHE A 131 -12.07 6.45 9.67
N ASN A 132 -12.91 7.27 10.28
CA ASN A 132 -14.12 7.79 9.62
C ASN A 132 -13.79 8.75 8.46
N GLU A 133 -12.63 9.44 8.50
CA GLU A 133 -12.17 10.26 7.37
C GLU A 133 -11.61 9.43 6.21
N PHE A 134 -11.19 8.19 6.47
CA PHE A 134 -10.65 7.25 5.49
C PHE A 134 -11.50 5.97 5.42
N PRO A 135 -12.76 6.06 4.95
CA PRO A 135 -13.73 4.95 5.00
C PRO A 135 -13.33 3.75 4.13
N ASP A 136 -12.51 3.97 3.10
CA ASP A 136 -12.00 2.92 2.20
C ASP A 136 -10.75 2.22 2.79
N THR A 137 -10.78 1.90 4.09
CA THR A 137 -9.67 1.24 4.80
C THR A 137 -10.15 -0.05 5.46
N ASN A 138 -9.44 -1.15 5.24
CA ASN A 138 -9.65 -2.38 5.99
C ASN A 138 -8.80 -2.38 7.27
N LEU A 139 -9.42 -2.66 8.42
CA LEU A 139 -8.76 -2.64 9.73
C LEU A 139 -8.52 -4.06 10.24
N MET A 140 -7.27 -4.34 10.62
CA MET A 140 -6.88 -5.59 11.26
C MET A 140 -6.24 -5.26 12.61
N ILE A 141 -6.87 -5.72 13.69
CA ILE A 141 -6.39 -5.51 15.06
C ILE A 141 -5.72 -6.80 15.53
N GLN A 142 -4.48 -6.69 16.00
CA GLN A 142 -3.69 -7.83 16.50
C GLN A 142 -3.12 -7.48 17.86
N GLY A 143 -3.34 -8.35 18.84
CA GLY A 143 -2.71 -8.28 20.17
C GLY A 143 -1.65 -9.37 20.32
N TYR A 144 -0.57 -9.04 21.01
CA TYR A 144 0.51 -9.97 21.36
C TYR A 144 0.63 -10.02 22.89
N THR A 145 0.86 -11.21 23.44
CA THR A 145 1.22 -11.47 24.84
C THR A 145 2.43 -12.40 24.84
N ASP A 146 3.25 -12.34 25.87
CA ASP A 146 4.27 -13.36 26.18
C ASP A 146 3.67 -14.56 26.92
#